data_AF-A0A357M546-F1
#
_entry.id   AF-A0A357M546-F1
#
_cell.length_a   1.000
_cell.length_b   1.000
_cell.length_c   1.000
_cell.angle_alpha   90.00
_cell.angle_beta   90.00
_cell.angle_gamma   90.00
#
_symmetry.space_group_name_H-M   'P 1'
#
loop_
_entity.id
_entity.type
_entity.pdbx_description
1 polymer ?
#
loop_
_entity_poly.entity_id
_entity_poly.type
_entity_poly.pdbx_seq_one_letter_code
_entity_poly.pdbx_strand_id
1 'polypeptide(L)'
;MKVMATGYTAGFESTGKTSKHPEYGITYSGVKVRRDKNTVSTIAADPKVIPLGSILYIPGYGYGIVADTGSAIKGRKIDLYFATTKQVYKEWGKKSVVVQLIKRGNGTCTEVMLKKLTQAIETYNAVPQSLLEESI
;
A
#
# COMPACT_ATOMS: atom_id res chain seq x y z
N MET A 1 -10.98 1.39 10.95
CA MET A 1 -12.06 1.30 9.96
C MET A 1 -12.15 -0.10 9.37
N LYS A 2 -13.36 -0.63 9.13
CA LYS A 2 -13.55 -1.96 8.51
C LYS A 2 -13.46 -1.86 6.99
N VAL A 3 -12.66 -2.71 6.36
CA VAL A 3 -12.45 -2.78 4.91
C VAL A 3 -12.49 -4.23 4.43
N MET A 4 -12.66 -4.41 3.12
CA MET A 4 -12.38 -5.67 2.44
C MET A 4 -10.96 -5.63 1.89
N ALA A 5 -10.11 -6.57 2.31
CA ALA A 5 -8.72 -6.65 1.88
C ALA A 5 -8.51 -7.87 0.97
N THR A 6 -7.90 -7.64 -0.19
CA THR A 6 -7.40 -8.68 -1.10
C THR A 6 -5.87 -8.57 -1.22
N GLY A 7 -5.24 -9.48 -1.96
CA GLY A 7 -3.83 -9.37 -2.31
C GLY A 7 -3.64 -9.42 -3.82
N TYR A 8 -2.67 -8.66 -4.31
CA TYR A 8 -2.31 -8.59 -5.73
C TYR A 8 -0.79 -8.62 -5.90
N THR A 9 -0.35 -8.78 -7.16
CA THR A 9 1.06 -8.82 -7.56
C THR A 9 1.31 -7.82 -8.67
N ALA A 10 2.58 -7.64 -9.06
CA ALA A 10 2.92 -6.87 -10.27
C ALA A 10 2.66 -7.65 -11.57
N GLY A 11 2.41 -8.96 -11.45
CA GLY A 11 2.34 -9.90 -12.56
C GLY A 11 1.15 -9.67 -13.49
N PHE A 12 1.19 -10.35 -14.64
CA PHE A 12 0.18 -10.25 -15.69
C PHE A 12 -1.23 -10.57 -15.17
N GLU A 13 -1.34 -11.50 -14.22
CA GLU A 13 -2.58 -11.90 -13.57
C GLU A 13 -3.30 -10.75 -12.84
N SER A 14 -2.56 -9.73 -12.39
CA SER A 14 -3.09 -8.59 -11.65
C SER A 14 -3.11 -7.31 -12.48
N THR A 15 -2.10 -7.11 -13.33
CA THR A 15 -1.88 -5.82 -14.04
C THR A 15 -1.99 -5.91 -15.55
N GLY A 16 -2.04 -7.12 -16.13
CA GLY A 16 -1.91 -7.34 -17.57
C GLY A 16 -0.51 -7.05 -18.13
N LYS A 17 0.48 -6.76 -17.28
CA LYS A 17 1.85 -6.39 -17.70
C LYS A 17 2.83 -7.52 -17.39
N THR A 18 3.77 -7.76 -18.29
CA THR A 18 4.91 -8.67 -18.06
C THR A 18 6.13 -7.89 -17.61
N SER A 19 7.15 -8.57 -17.09
CA SER A 19 8.41 -7.95 -16.63
C SER A 19 9.16 -7.15 -17.70
N LYS A 20 8.83 -7.32 -18.98
CA LYS A 20 9.40 -6.58 -20.11
C LYS A 20 8.67 -5.25 -20.38
N HIS A 21 7.51 -5.02 -19.77
CA HIS A 21 6.74 -3.80 -19.97
C HIS A 21 7.40 -2.64 -19.20
N PRO A 22 7.53 -1.43 -19.79
CA PRO A 22 8.19 -0.29 -19.14
C PRO A 22 7.53 0.12 -17.82
N GLU A 23 6.21 -0.05 -17.72
CA GLU A 23 5.44 0.23 -16.50
C GLU A 23 5.23 -0.97 -15.58
N TYR A 24 6.01 -2.05 -15.75
CA TYR A 24 5.92 -3.21 -14.86
C TYR A 24 6.27 -2.83 -13.42
N GLY A 25 5.36 -3.09 -12.49
CA GLY A 25 5.53 -2.73 -11.08
C GLY A 25 5.47 -1.22 -10.79
N ILE A 26 5.00 -0.40 -11.73
CA ILE A 26 4.74 1.03 -11.48
C ILE A 26 3.28 1.19 -11.04
N THR A 27 3.10 1.78 -9.86
CA THR A 27 1.78 2.10 -9.29
C THR A 27 1.17 3.33 -9.95
N TYR A 28 -0.13 3.58 -9.71
CA TYR A 28 -0.81 4.79 -10.19
C TYR A 28 -0.10 6.11 -9.78
N SER A 29 0.52 6.17 -8.60
CA SER A 29 1.23 7.38 -8.17
C SER A 29 2.61 7.57 -8.83
N GLY A 30 3.07 6.59 -9.63
CA GLY A 30 4.36 6.60 -10.30
C GLY A 30 5.51 5.97 -9.50
N VAL A 31 5.28 5.58 -8.24
CA VAL A 31 6.29 4.87 -7.43
C VAL A 31 6.29 3.38 -7.76
N LYS A 32 7.42 2.70 -7.50
CA LYS A 32 7.48 1.25 -7.67
C LYS A 32 6.77 0.52 -6.54
N VAL A 33 6.10 -0.58 -6.88
CA VAL A 33 5.54 -1.49 -5.88
C VAL A 33 6.62 -2.00 -4.93
N ARG A 34 6.30 -2.04 -3.63
CA ARG A 34 7.21 -2.49 -2.58
C ARG A 34 6.45 -3.36 -1.58
N ARG A 35 7.05 -4.51 -1.23
CA ARG A 35 6.58 -5.37 -0.14
C ARG A 35 7.68 -5.48 0.92
N ASP A 36 7.39 -4.99 2.11
CA ASP A 36 8.24 -5.12 3.29
C ASP A 36 7.37 -5.28 4.54
N LYS A 37 7.67 -6.30 5.36
CA LYS A 37 6.95 -6.61 6.61
C LYS A 37 7.43 -5.79 7.79
N ASN A 38 8.68 -5.30 7.74
CA ASN A 38 9.33 -4.61 8.83
C ASN A 38 9.22 -3.09 8.70
N THR A 39 9.00 -2.60 7.47
CA THR A 39 8.90 -1.16 7.19
C THR A 39 7.52 -0.80 6.64
N VAL A 40 7.42 -0.45 5.37
CA VAL A 40 6.18 -0.09 4.69
C VAL A 40 6.08 -0.75 3.32
N SER A 41 4.88 -1.20 3.00
CA SER A 41 4.52 -1.72 1.68
C SER A 41 3.61 -0.75 0.92
N THR A 42 3.64 -0.80 -0.42
CA THR A 42 2.66 -0.09 -1.25
C THR A 42 1.35 -0.87 -1.30
N ILE A 43 0.22 -0.17 -1.23
CA ILE A 43 -1.11 -0.77 -1.35
C ILE A 43 -1.97 0.01 -2.34
N ALA A 44 -3.02 -0.64 -2.86
CA ALA A 44 -4.04 -0.01 -3.67
C ALA A 44 -5.30 0.29 -2.85
N ALA A 45 -5.96 1.42 -3.12
CA ALA A 45 -7.25 1.75 -2.52
C ALA A 45 -8.10 2.61 -3.49
N ASP A 46 -9.34 2.88 -3.09
CA ASP A 46 -10.16 3.90 -3.74
C ASP A 46 -9.75 5.31 -3.24
N PRO A 47 -9.16 6.18 -4.08
CA PRO A 47 -8.69 7.50 -3.67
C PRO A 47 -9.81 8.42 -3.19
N LYS A 48 -11.08 8.16 -3.56
CA LYS A 48 -12.23 8.92 -3.06
C LYS A 48 -12.51 8.65 -1.59
N VAL A 49 -12.11 7.48 -1.09
CA VAL A 49 -12.30 7.06 0.31
C VAL A 49 -11.01 7.21 1.11
N ILE A 50 -9.91 6.67 0.56
CA ILE A 50 -8.58 6.65 1.15
C ILE A 50 -7.60 7.24 0.10
N PRO A 51 -7.33 8.56 0.15
CA PRO A 51 -6.48 9.23 -0.83
C PRO A 51 -5.07 8.63 -0.92
N LEU A 52 -4.41 8.82 -2.07
CA LEU A 52 -3.00 8.48 -2.22
C LEU A 52 -2.17 9.19 -1.13
N GLY A 53 -1.13 8.51 -0.67
CA GLY A 53 -0.27 8.93 0.44
C GLY A 53 -0.82 8.58 1.82
N SER A 54 -2.06 8.06 1.92
CA SER A 54 -2.58 7.62 3.22
C SER A 54 -1.77 6.46 3.77
N ILE A 55 -1.48 6.49 5.07
CA ILE A 55 -0.74 5.46 5.79
C ILE A 55 -1.73 4.67 6.63
N LEU A 56 -1.76 3.35 6.45
CA LEU A 56 -2.58 2.41 7.19
C LEU A 56 -1.71 1.44 7.98
N TYR A 57 -2.15 1.04 9.16
CA TYR A 57 -1.69 -0.20 9.80
C TYR A 57 -2.71 -1.30 9.55
N ILE A 58 -2.26 -2.40 8.94
CA ILE A 58 -3.09 -3.52 8.52
C ILE A 58 -2.66 -4.76 9.32
N PRO A 59 -3.51 -5.25 10.25
CA PRO A 59 -3.16 -6.38 11.10
C PRO A 59 -2.78 -7.63 10.29
N GLY A 60 -1.62 -8.20 10.58
CA GLY A 60 -1.07 -9.37 9.86
C GLY A 60 -0.36 -9.06 8.53
N TYR A 61 -0.35 -7.81 8.08
CA TYR A 61 0.37 -7.39 6.87
C TYR A 61 1.52 -6.41 7.18
N GLY A 62 1.27 -5.44 8.06
CA GLY A 62 2.19 -4.36 8.43
C GLY A 62 1.68 -2.98 8.03
N TYR A 63 2.59 -2.00 7.94
CA TYR A 63 2.26 -0.66 7.43
C TYR A 63 2.09 -0.68 5.91
N GLY A 64 1.07 0.02 5.43
CA GLY A 64 0.78 0.20 4.02
C GLY A 64 0.61 1.68 3.68
N ILE A 65 1.26 2.15 2.62
CA ILE A 65 1.00 3.47 2.04
C ILE A 65 0.20 3.32 0.75
N VAL A 66 -0.89 4.07 0.62
CA VAL A 66 -1.72 4.06 -0.59
C VAL A 66 -0.96 4.74 -1.72
N ALA A 67 -0.45 3.94 -2.65
CA ALA A 67 0.32 4.40 -3.80
C ALA A 67 -0.40 4.07 -5.12
N ASP A 68 -1.36 3.15 -5.08
CA ASP A 68 -1.96 2.57 -6.27
C ASP A 68 -3.49 2.65 -6.25
N THR A 69 -4.09 2.46 -7.43
CA THR A 69 -5.54 2.37 -7.59
C THR A 69 -5.91 1.21 -8.49
N GLY A 70 -7.15 0.75 -8.42
CA GLY A 70 -7.64 -0.33 -9.28
C GLY A 70 -9.09 -0.11 -9.69
N SER A 71 -9.44 -0.57 -10.90
CA SER A 71 -10.83 -0.52 -11.39
C SER A 71 -11.79 -1.31 -10.48
N ALA A 72 -11.33 -2.47 -9.96
CA ALA A 72 -12.08 -3.32 -9.03
C ALA A 72 -11.89 -2.94 -7.55
N ILE A 73 -11.10 -1.91 -7.24
CA ILE A 73 -10.82 -1.43 -5.88
C ILE A 73 -11.59 -0.14 -5.65
N LYS A 74 -12.86 -0.29 -5.26
CA LYS A 74 -13.82 0.81 -5.05
C LYS A 74 -14.42 0.75 -3.65
N GLY A 75 -14.72 1.92 -3.08
CA GLY A 75 -15.27 2.06 -1.74
C GLY A 75 -14.28 1.67 -0.65
N ARG A 76 -14.75 0.99 0.40
CA ARG A 76 -13.93 0.52 1.53
C ARG A 76 -13.22 -0.81 1.20
N LYS A 77 -12.48 -0.82 0.09
CA LYS A 77 -11.68 -1.96 -0.37
C LYS A 77 -10.22 -1.54 -0.51
N ILE A 78 -9.33 -2.43 -0.09
CA ILE A 78 -7.88 -2.27 -0.26
C ILE A 78 -7.30 -3.52 -0.92
N ASP A 79 -6.24 -3.34 -1.69
CA ASP A 79 -5.47 -4.43 -2.28
C ASP A 79 -4.03 -4.36 -1.81
N LEU A 80 -3.55 -5.46 -1.23
CA LEU A 80 -2.24 -5.52 -0.60
C LEU A 80 -1.23 -6.10 -1.57
N TYR A 81 -0.14 -5.39 -1.82
CA TYR A 81 0.88 -5.88 -2.73
C TYR A 81 1.65 -7.06 -2.12
N PHE A 82 1.90 -8.08 -2.93
CA PHE A 82 2.80 -9.19 -2.65
C PHE A 82 3.71 -9.45 -3.85
N ALA A 83 4.92 -9.96 -3.59
CA ALA A 83 5.87 -10.23 -4.66
C ALA A 83 5.44 -11.41 -5.55
N THR A 84 4.66 -12.35 -5.02
CA THR A 84 4.22 -13.55 -5.76
C THR A 84 2.79 -13.96 -5.39
N THR A 85 2.09 -14.61 -6.32
CA THR A 85 0.75 -15.18 -6.07
C THR A 85 0.77 -16.21 -4.96
N LYS A 86 1.83 -17.03 -4.87
CA LYS A 86 2.02 -17.99 -3.78
C LYS A 86 2.02 -17.33 -2.40
N GLN A 87 2.61 -16.15 -2.26
CA GLN A 87 2.55 -15.38 -1.02
C GLN A 87 1.14 -14.87 -0.72
N VAL A 88 0.39 -14.41 -1.73
CA VAL A 88 -1.00 -13.98 -1.56
C VAL A 88 -1.84 -15.11 -0.93
N TYR A 89 -1.76 -16.31 -1.49
CA TYR A 89 -2.52 -17.47 -0.99
C TYR A 89 -2.07 -17.92 0.39
N LYS A 90 -0.76 -17.93 0.65
CA LYS A 90 -0.20 -18.40 1.94
C LYS A 90 -0.44 -17.42 3.08
N GLU A 91 -0.33 -16.12 2.82
CA GLU A 91 -0.25 -15.11 3.89
C GLU A 91 -1.53 -14.31 4.08
N TRP A 92 -2.42 -14.24 3.07
CA TRP A 92 -3.53 -13.30 3.12
C TRP A 92 -4.91 -13.87 2.79
N GLY A 93 -5.12 -14.29 1.54
CA GLY A 93 -6.47 -14.54 1.00
C GLY A 93 -7.36 -13.29 0.98
N LYS A 94 -8.66 -13.45 0.66
CA LYS A 94 -9.66 -12.36 0.71
C LYS A 94 -10.35 -12.39 2.07
N LYS A 95 -10.32 -11.28 2.81
CA LYS A 95 -10.98 -11.19 4.13
C LYS A 95 -11.40 -9.77 4.49
N SER A 96 -12.37 -9.66 5.39
CA SER A 96 -12.69 -8.37 6.02
C SER A 96 -11.77 -8.15 7.21
N VAL A 97 -11.15 -6.99 7.28
CA VAL A 97 -10.21 -6.63 8.36
C VAL A 97 -10.54 -5.23 8.87
N VAL A 98 -10.24 -4.99 10.15
CA VAL A 98 -10.27 -3.64 10.72
C VAL A 98 -8.86 -3.07 10.64
N VAL A 99 -8.66 -2.04 9.82
CA VAL A 99 -7.38 -1.33 9.68
C VAL A 99 -7.39 -0.05 10.51
N GLN A 100 -6.21 0.44 10.87
CA GLN A 100 -6.05 1.76 11.48
C GLN A 100 -5.57 2.75 10.41
N LEU A 101 -6.24 3.89 10.29
CA LEU A 101 -5.78 5.00 9.45
C LEU A 101 -4.84 5.85 10.29
N ILE A 102 -3.54 5.76 10.01
CA ILE A 102 -2.47 6.42 10.77
C ILE A 102 -2.31 7.87 10.31
N LYS A 103 -2.25 8.08 8.98
CA LYS A 103 -2.23 9.42 8.37
C LYS A 103 -3.13 9.41 7.14
N ARG A 104 -4.02 10.41 7.02
CA ARG A 104 -4.79 10.62 5.79
C ARG A 104 -3.88 11.32 4.76
N GLY A 105 -3.79 10.75 3.57
CA GLY A 105 -3.04 11.32 2.47
C GLY A 105 -3.75 12.53 1.85
N ASN A 106 -2.99 13.31 1.08
CA ASN A 106 -3.45 14.50 0.36
C ASN A 106 -3.67 14.25 -1.14
N GLY A 107 -3.53 13.01 -1.62
CA GLY A 107 -3.67 12.68 -3.03
C GLY A 107 -2.35 12.51 -3.78
N THR A 108 -1.20 12.53 -3.11
CA THR A 108 0.09 12.22 -3.73
C THR A 108 0.85 11.14 -2.96
N CYS A 109 1.68 10.38 -3.66
CA CYS A 109 2.62 9.43 -3.06
C CYS A 109 3.90 9.41 -3.91
N THR A 110 5.03 9.80 -3.32
CA THR A 110 6.33 9.93 -4.00
C THR A 110 7.38 9.00 -3.39
N GLU A 111 8.46 8.73 -4.14
CA GLU A 111 9.59 7.94 -3.62
C GLU A 111 10.25 8.60 -2.40
N VAL A 112 10.23 9.94 -2.31
CA VAL A 112 10.74 10.67 -1.13
C VAL A 112 9.89 10.36 0.10
N MET A 113 8.56 10.41 -0.02
CA MET A 113 7.65 10.07 1.07
C MET A 113 7.84 8.62 1.55
N LEU A 114 7.95 7.68 0.60
CA LEU A 114 8.22 6.27 0.89
C LEU A 114 9.53 6.09 1.65
N LYS A 115 10.64 6.70 1.18
CA LYS A 115 11.95 6.62 1.83
C LYS A 115 11.93 7.18 3.25
N LYS A 116 11.34 8.37 3.43
CA LYS A 116 11.18 8.99 4.76
C LYS A 116 10.41 8.05 5.71
N LEU A 117 9.30 7.48 5.23
CA LEU A 117 8.48 6.58 6.04
C LEU A 117 9.20 5.28 6.39
N THR A 118 9.92 4.68 5.43
CA THR A 118 10.77 3.51 5.67
C THR A 118 11.80 3.81 6.76
N GLN A 119 12.58 4.88 6.61
CA GLN A 119 13.64 5.25 7.56
C GLN A 119 13.08 5.55 8.96
N ALA A 120 11.92 6.21 9.03
CA ALA A 120 11.25 6.48 10.29
C ALA A 120 10.81 5.19 11.00
N ILE A 121 10.21 4.24 10.28
CA ILE A 121 9.80 2.95 10.86
C ILE A 121 11.01 2.12 11.28
N GLU A 122 12.09 2.10 10.50
CA GLU A 122 13.34 1.41 10.87
C GLU A 122 13.96 1.99 12.15
N THR A 123 13.89 3.30 12.32
CA THR A 123 14.49 4.00 13.47
C THR A 123 13.65 3.84 14.74
N TYR A 124 12.32 3.98 14.63
CA TYR A 124 11.43 4.07 15.79
C TYR A 124 10.58 2.81 16.01
N ASN A 125 10.68 1.81 15.13
CA ASN A 125 9.78 0.64 15.06
C ASN A 125 8.29 1.01 14.94
N ALA A 126 7.98 2.25 14.59
CA ALA A 126 6.64 2.81 14.46
C ALA A 126 6.68 4.06 13.58
N VAL A 127 5.50 4.56 13.19
CA VAL A 127 5.40 5.87 12.52
C VAL A 127 5.46 6.97 13.60
N PRO A 128 6.51 7.81 13.65
CA PRO A 128 6.65 8.83 14.67
C PRO A 128 5.63 9.96 14.46
N GLN A 129 5.22 10.60 15.56
CA GLN A 129 4.23 11.68 15.54
C GLN A 129 4.68 12.87 14.67
N SER A 130 5.96 13.18 14.62
CA SER A 130 6.52 14.23 13.75
C SER A 130 6.18 14.02 12.26
N LEU A 131 6.13 12.77 11.79
CA LEU A 131 5.75 12.44 10.42
C LEU A 131 4.25 12.59 10.19
N LEU A 132 3.43 12.44 11.23
CA LEU A 132 1.99 12.68 11.17
C LEU A 132 1.67 14.18 11.07
N GLU A 133 2.47 14.99 11.77
CA GLU A 133 2.31 16.44 11.88
C GLU A 133 2.96 17.24 10.75
N GLU A 134 3.82 16.63 9.91
CA GLU A 134 4.28 17.25 8.66
C GLU A 134 3.05 17.63 7.81
N SER A 135 2.68 18.91 7.89
CA SER A 135 1.71 19.59 7.04
C SER A 135 2.29 19.65 5.63
N ILE A 136 1.54 19.10 4.67
CA ILE A 136 1.86 19.22 3.25
C ILE A 136 1.32 20.55 2.73
#